data_AF-A0A8S0FSX3-F1
#
_entry.id   AF-A0A8S0FSX3-F1
#
_cell.length_a   1.000
_cell.length_b   1.000
_cell.length_c   1.000
_cell.angle_alpha   90.00
_cell.angle_beta   90.00
_cell.angle_gamma   90.00
#
_symmetry.space_group_name_H-M   'P 1'
#
loop_
_entity.id
_entity.type
_entity.pdbx_description
1 polymer ?
#
loop_
_entity_poly.entity_id
_entity_poly.type
_entity_poly.pdbx_seq_one_letter_code
_entity_poly.pdbx_strand_id
1 'polypeptide(L)'
;MTTTPGKLEYPSDKGHIDDGKNYLDVILWNMNVGPRARTRAVFVPRPKAGNFSTPAKPARQASVAAAPAVKRKGKTHTGIAIRRNGERQVKLHETATTWCASPHETYDKITGQRIGAPVSFSPRNTCRCRLLLSSITPIAKKGA
;
A
#
# COMPACT_ATOMS: atom_id res chain seq x y z
N MET A 1 42.74 3.84 23.78
CA MET A 1 41.86 2.71 24.16
C MET A 1 40.50 2.94 23.52
N THR A 2 40.33 2.57 22.24
CA THR A 2 39.08 2.72 21.49
C THR A 2 38.29 1.42 21.57
N THR A 3 37.22 1.39 22.38
CA THR A 3 36.34 0.23 22.51
C THR A 3 35.27 0.28 21.42
N THR A 4 35.34 -0.64 20.46
CA THR A 4 34.32 -0.87 19.44
C THR A 4 33.04 -1.37 20.11
N PRO A 5 31.85 -0.76 19.88
CA PRO A 5 30.60 -1.28 20.42
C PRO A 5 30.29 -2.63 19.76
N GLY A 6 30.22 -3.68 20.58
CA GLY A 6 29.91 -5.04 20.15
C GLY A 6 28.57 -5.10 19.43
N LYS A 7 28.56 -5.78 18.29
CA LYS A 7 27.36 -6.13 17.52
C LYS A 7 26.39 -6.89 18.43
N LEU A 8 25.17 -6.38 18.60
CA LEU A 8 24.08 -7.15 19.23
C LEU A 8 23.73 -8.31 18.30
N GLU A 9 24.29 -9.49 18.57
CA GLU A 9 23.87 -10.72 17.91
C GLU A 9 22.68 -11.28 18.69
N TYR A 10 21.48 -11.09 18.13
CA TYR A 10 20.33 -11.85 18.58
C TYR A 10 20.58 -13.31 18.18
N PRO A 11 20.51 -14.28 19.12
CA PRO A 11 20.60 -15.67 18.75
C PRO A 11 19.51 -15.95 17.73
N SER A 12 19.90 -16.43 16.55
CA SER A 12 18.93 -16.95 15.59
C SER A 12 18.27 -18.15 16.26
N ASP A 13 17.01 -17.99 16.66
CA ASP A 13 16.19 -19.02 17.30
C ASP A 13 15.97 -20.19 16.33
N LYS A 14 17.00 -21.03 16.15
CA LYS A 14 16.93 -22.26 15.35
C LYS A 14 16.01 -23.33 15.95
N GLY A 15 15.31 -23.01 17.04
CA GLY A 15 14.49 -23.95 17.82
C GLY A 15 13.02 -23.59 17.94
N HIS A 16 12.56 -22.43 17.43
CA HIS A 16 11.12 -22.12 17.44
C HIS A 16 10.47 -22.70 16.18
N ILE A 17 10.04 -23.94 16.28
CA ILE A 17 9.18 -24.58 15.29
C ILE A 17 7.77 -24.02 15.52
N ASP A 18 7.25 -23.26 14.55
CA ASP A 18 5.86 -22.84 14.53
C ASP A 18 4.98 -24.09 14.40
N ASP A 19 4.27 -24.43 15.47
CA ASP A 19 3.38 -25.58 15.54
C ASP A 19 1.99 -25.29 14.98
N GLY A 20 1.78 -24.11 14.38
CA GLY A 20 0.55 -23.70 13.72
C GLY A 20 -0.62 -23.48 14.66
N LYS A 21 -0.38 -23.33 15.97
CA LYS A 21 -1.42 -23.10 16.97
C LYS A 21 -1.56 -21.64 17.35
N ASN A 22 -2.79 -21.26 17.68
CA ASN A 22 -3.12 -19.97 18.23
C ASN A 22 -2.93 -19.98 19.75
N TYR A 23 -1.87 -19.33 20.22
CA TYR A 23 -1.52 -19.19 21.64
C TYR A 23 -2.02 -17.91 22.30
N LEU A 24 -2.75 -17.04 21.59
CA LEU A 24 -3.12 -15.71 22.10
C LEU A 24 -3.83 -15.78 23.46
N ASP A 25 -4.81 -16.67 23.59
CA ASP A 25 -5.55 -16.85 24.85
C ASP A 25 -4.67 -17.39 25.98
N VAL A 26 -3.70 -18.25 25.64
CA VAL A 26 -2.76 -18.84 26.62
C VAL A 26 -1.79 -17.79 27.14
N ILE A 27 -1.25 -16.97 26.23
CA ILE A 27 -0.32 -15.87 26.56
C ILE A 27 -1.03 -14.84 27.43
N LEU A 28 -2.24 -14.41 27.01
CA LEU A 28 -3.02 -13.43 27.76
C LEU A 28 -3.44 -13.97 29.12
N TRP A 29 -3.78 -15.26 29.22
CA TRP A 29 -4.06 -15.89 30.51
C TRP A 29 -2.83 -15.83 31.42
N ASN A 30 -1.65 -16.27 30.94
CA ASN A 30 -0.38 -16.26 31.68
C ASN A 30 0.00 -14.88 32.21
N MET A 31 -0.14 -13.84 31.38
CA MET A 31 0.13 -12.46 31.76
C MET A 31 -0.76 -12.01 32.94
N ASN A 32 -2.01 -12.46 32.96
CA ASN A 32 -2.98 -12.08 33.97
C ASN A 32 -3.06 -13.07 35.15
N VAL A 33 -2.24 -14.12 35.22
CA VAL A 33 -2.24 -15.08 36.35
C VAL A 33 -1.82 -14.42 37.65
N GLY A 34 -0.69 -13.71 37.65
CA GLY A 34 -0.14 -13.06 38.85
C GLY A 34 -1.10 -12.04 39.46
N PRO A 35 -1.67 -11.11 38.66
CA PRO A 35 -2.73 -10.21 39.12
C PRO A 35 -3.96 -10.95 39.67
N ARG A 36 -4.44 -12.01 39.00
CA ARG A 36 -5.60 -12.80 39.44
C ARG A 36 -5.37 -13.54 40.76
N ALA A 37 -4.18 -14.11 40.94
CA ALA A 37 -3.80 -14.80 42.18
C ALA A 37 -3.76 -13.84 43.38
N ARG A 38 -3.41 -12.56 43.15
CA ARG A 38 -3.33 -11.53 44.19
C ARG A 38 -4.68 -10.93 44.58
N THR A 39 -5.64 -10.85 43.67
CA THR A 39 -6.92 -10.16 43.89
C THR A 39 -8.06 -11.05 44.39
N ARG A 40 -7.80 -12.33 44.69
CA ARG A 40 -8.84 -13.34 45.03
C ARG A 40 -9.94 -13.41 43.97
N ALA A 41 -9.61 -13.09 42.71
CA ALA A 41 -10.55 -13.22 41.60
C ALA A 41 -10.97 -14.69 41.45
N VAL A 42 -12.19 -14.92 40.93
CA VAL A 42 -12.71 -16.26 40.66
C VAL A 42 -11.69 -17.04 39.83
N PHE A 43 -11.41 -18.28 40.24
CA PHE A 43 -10.47 -19.14 39.53
C PHE A 43 -10.96 -19.38 38.09
N VAL A 44 -10.13 -18.99 37.12
CA VAL A 44 -10.37 -19.25 35.70
C VAL A 44 -9.31 -20.24 35.24
N PRO A 45 -9.70 -21.46 34.79
CA PRO A 45 -8.74 -22.46 34.33
C PRO A 45 -7.98 -21.96 33.10
N ARG A 46 -6.76 -22.48 32.91
CA ARG A 46 -5.92 -22.14 31.78
C ARG A 46 -6.55 -22.62 30.46
N PRO A 47 -6.73 -21.75 29.45
CA PRO A 47 -7.21 -22.17 28.14
C PRO A 47 -6.18 -23.04 27.42
N LYS A 48 -6.64 -23.95 26.57
CA LYS A 48 -5.77 -24.74 25.68
C LYS A 48 -5.52 -23.94 24.39
N ALA A 49 -4.34 -24.09 23.80
CA ALA A 49 -4.04 -23.49 22.51
C ALA A 49 -5.00 -24.05 21.44
N GLY A 50 -5.68 -23.15 20.74
CA GLY A 50 -6.58 -23.50 19.66
C GLY A 50 -5.84 -23.60 18.32
N ASN A 51 -6.50 -24.13 17.30
CA ASN A 51 -6.02 -23.96 15.94
C ASN A 51 -6.38 -22.55 15.46
N PHE A 52 -5.60 -21.96 14.55
CA PHE A 52 -6.06 -20.76 13.85
C PHE A 52 -7.40 -21.06 13.18
N SER A 53 -8.37 -20.15 13.34
CA SER A 53 -9.61 -20.23 12.57
C SER A 53 -9.23 -20.18 11.09
N THR A 54 -9.43 -21.28 10.37
CA THR A 54 -9.28 -21.26 8.92
C THR A 54 -10.30 -20.23 8.41
N PRO A 55 -9.86 -19.15 7.75
CA PRO A 55 -10.82 -18.23 7.16
C PRO A 55 -11.73 -19.06 6.27
N ALA A 56 -13.05 -18.93 6.46
CA ALA A 56 -14.00 -19.55 5.57
C ALA A 56 -13.54 -19.22 4.14
N LYS A 57 -13.22 -20.26 3.36
CA LYS A 57 -12.78 -20.11 1.97
C LYS A 57 -13.72 -19.08 1.36
N PRO A 58 -13.24 -17.93 0.87
CA PRO A 58 -14.14 -16.98 0.25
C PRO A 58 -14.82 -17.79 -0.84
N ALA A 59 -16.15 -18.00 -0.70
CA ALA A 59 -16.93 -18.60 -1.75
C ALA A 59 -16.53 -17.80 -2.99
N ARG A 60 -15.89 -18.48 -3.96
CA ARG A 60 -15.41 -17.84 -5.17
C ARG A 60 -16.62 -17.10 -5.69
N GLN A 61 -16.65 -15.77 -5.51
CA GLN A 61 -17.72 -14.97 -6.06
C GLN A 61 -17.66 -15.31 -7.53
N ALA A 62 -18.69 -16.00 -8.02
CA ALA A 62 -18.82 -16.30 -9.43
C ALA A 62 -18.51 -14.98 -10.11
N SER A 63 -17.45 -14.95 -10.94
CA SER A 63 -16.93 -13.73 -11.55
C SER A 63 -18.13 -12.95 -12.04
N VAL A 64 -18.48 -11.87 -11.32
CA VAL A 64 -19.64 -11.08 -11.66
C VAL A 64 -19.42 -10.70 -13.11
N ALA A 65 -20.36 -11.08 -13.98
CA ALA A 65 -20.30 -10.84 -15.41
C ALA A 65 -19.71 -9.45 -15.61
N ALA A 66 -18.61 -9.38 -16.36
CA ALA A 66 -17.78 -8.19 -16.51
C ALA A 66 -18.66 -6.95 -16.51
N ALA A 67 -18.56 -6.14 -15.44
CA ALA A 67 -19.33 -4.92 -15.30
C ALA A 67 -19.29 -4.18 -16.65
N PRO A 68 -20.44 -3.68 -17.16
CA PRO A 68 -20.50 -3.12 -18.50
C PRO A 68 -19.36 -2.13 -18.64
N ALA A 69 -18.52 -2.31 -19.67
CA ALA A 69 -17.31 -1.54 -19.87
C ALA A 69 -17.65 -0.05 -19.71
N VAL A 70 -17.31 0.52 -18.54
CA VAL A 70 -17.63 1.91 -18.24
C VAL A 70 -16.96 2.71 -19.34
N LYS A 71 -17.78 3.40 -20.16
CA LYS A 71 -17.29 4.20 -21.28
C LYS A 71 -16.20 5.11 -20.73
N ARG A 72 -14.95 4.80 -21.05
CA ARG A 72 -13.80 5.54 -20.53
C ARG A 72 -13.95 6.97 -21.02
N LYS A 73 -14.00 7.93 -20.09
CA LYS A 73 -14.07 9.35 -20.44
C LYS A 73 -12.96 9.65 -21.45
N GLY A 74 -13.35 10.22 -22.58
CA GLY A 74 -12.44 10.48 -23.69
C GLY A 74 -11.26 11.34 -23.26
N LYS A 75 -10.09 11.10 -23.84
CA LYS A 75 -8.94 11.97 -23.64
C LYS A 75 -9.22 13.30 -24.34
N THR A 76 -9.02 14.40 -23.62
CA THR A 76 -9.34 15.76 -24.08
C THR A 76 -8.10 16.54 -24.51
N HIS A 77 -6.93 16.21 -23.96
CA HIS A 77 -5.69 16.95 -24.20
C HIS A 77 -4.52 16.01 -24.48
N THR A 78 -3.46 16.53 -25.07
CA THR A 78 -2.13 15.92 -25.14
C THR A 78 -1.14 16.75 -24.36
N GLY A 79 -0.10 16.13 -23.81
CA GLY A 79 0.99 16.84 -23.16
C GLY A 79 2.22 15.95 -23.03
N ILE A 80 3.35 16.53 -22.61
CA ILE A 80 4.62 15.83 -22.41
C ILE A 80 4.79 15.54 -20.91
N ALA A 81 4.91 14.26 -20.57
CA ALA A 81 5.27 13.79 -19.24
C ALA A 81 6.73 13.36 -19.21
N ILE A 82 7.52 14.00 -18.36
CA ILE A 82 8.89 13.58 -18.05
C ILE A 82 8.79 12.38 -17.11
N ARG A 83 9.41 11.27 -17.46
CA ARG A 83 9.51 10.06 -16.63
C ARG A 83 10.98 9.70 -16.42
N ARG A 84 11.26 8.62 -15.68
CA ARG A 84 12.62 8.07 -15.53
C ARG A 84 13.31 7.82 -16.86
N ASN A 85 12.58 7.36 -17.87
CA ASN A 85 13.11 6.99 -19.17
C ASN A 85 13.12 8.17 -20.16
N GLY A 86 12.87 9.40 -19.69
CA GLY A 86 12.82 10.60 -20.51
C GLY A 86 11.41 11.13 -20.77
N GLU A 87 11.30 12.03 -21.74
CA GLU A 87 10.07 12.69 -22.13
C GLU A 87 9.16 11.77 -22.95
N ARG A 88 7.88 11.74 -22.60
CA ARG A 88 6.88 10.94 -23.30
C ARG A 88 5.62 11.74 -23.54
N GLN A 89 5.16 11.76 -24.79
CA GLN A 89 3.86 12.33 -25.13
C GLN A 89 2.73 11.43 -24.59
N VAL A 90 1.79 12.03 -23.87
CA VAL A 90 0.66 11.34 -23.24
C VAL A 90 -0.65 12.02 -23.60
N LYS A 91 -1.72 11.20 -23.72
CA LYS A 91 -3.09 11.69 -23.84
C LYS A 91 -3.70 11.81 -22.46
N LEU A 92 -4.21 12.99 -22.15
CA LEU A 92 -4.70 13.40 -20.86
C LEU A 92 -6.23 13.54 -20.88
N HIS A 93 -6.85 13.12 -19.78
CA HIS A 93 -8.23 13.47 -19.46
C HIS A 93 -8.18 14.59 -18.42
N GLU A 94 -8.86 15.68 -18.72
CA GLU A 94 -8.98 16.81 -17.81
C GLU A 94 -10.01 16.52 -16.71
N THR A 95 -9.61 16.69 -15.46
CA THR A 95 -10.49 16.67 -14.28
C THR A 95 -10.44 18.05 -13.61
N ALA A 96 -11.34 18.37 -12.67
CA ALA A 96 -11.38 19.66 -12.00
C ALA A 96 -10.00 20.12 -11.47
N THR A 97 -9.27 19.22 -10.82
CA THR A 97 -7.97 19.53 -10.19
C THR A 97 -6.78 18.81 -10.81
N THR A 98 -7.00 17.88 -11.74
CA THR A 98 -5.94 16.97 -12.19
C THR A 98 -5.96 16.65 -13.68
N TRP A 99 -4.79 16.27 -14.19
CA TRP A 99 -4.57 15.70 -15.51
C TRP A 99 -4.34 14.20 -15.41
N CYS A 100 -5.28 13.41 -15.95
CA CYS A 100 -5.24 11.95 -15.87
C CYS A 100 -4.69 11.34 -17.17
N ALA A 101 -3.45 10.85 -17.15
CA ALA A 101 -2.84 10.13 -18.27
C ALA A 101 -3.33 8.67 -18.31
N SER A 102 -3.43 8.01 -17.16
CA SER A 102 -3.81 6.61 -16.99
C SER A 102 -4.51 6.43 -15.62
N PRO A 103 -5.27 5.35 -15.37
CA PRO A 103 -5.81 5.08 -14.03
C PRO A 103 -4.76 5.10 -12.90
N HIS A 104 -3.50 4.81 -13.21
CA HIS A 104 -2.39 4.82 -12.25
C HIS A 104 -1.46 6.03 -12.41
N GLU A 105 -1.87 7.04 -13.18
CA GLU A 105 -1.01 8.16 -13.52
C GLU A 105 -1.80 9.45 -13.65
N THR A 106 -1.73 10.23 -12.58
CA THR A 106 -2.46 11.48 -12.40
C THR A 106 -1.47 12.57 -12.00
N TYR A 107 -1.62 13.74 -12.61
CA TYR A 107 -0.80 14.91 -12.38
C TYR A 107 -1.64 16.06 -11.84
N ASP A 108 -1.07 16.86 -10.95
CA ASP A 108 -1.69 18.08 -10.45
C ASP A 108 -1.69 19.18 -11.53
N LYS A 109 -2.80 19.91 -11.67
CA LYS A 109 -2.96 20.98 -12.65
C LYS A 109 -2.09 22.20 -12.35
N ILE A 110 -1.78 22.45 -11.08
CA ILE A 110 -1.05 23.64 -10.66
C ILE A 110 0.45 23.39 -10.73
N THR A 111 0.90 22.28 -10.15
CA THR A 111 2.34 21.99 -10.05
C THR A 111 2.88 21.08 -11.16
N GLY A 112 2.01 20.34 -11.86
CA GLY A 112 2.41 19.31 -12.81
C GLY A 112 3.04 18.08 -12.14
N GLN A 113 3.08 18.00 -10.82
CA GLN A 113 3.67 16.86 -10.11
C GLN A 113 2.76 15.63 -10.17
N ARG A 114 3.37 14.44 -10.20
CA ARG A 114 2.60 13.18 -10.14
C ARG A 114 2.06 12.95 -8.74
N ILE A 115 0.75 12.79 -8.63
CA ILE A 115 0.06 12.49 -7.37
C ILE A 115 0.37 11.05 -6.96
N GLY A 116 0.73 10.84 -5.68
CA GLY A 116 1.08 9.53 -5.13
C GLY A 116 2.48 9.03 -5.51
N ALA A 117 3.33 9.87 -6.10
CA ALA A 117 4.75 9.57 -6.22
C ALA A 117 5.47 9.92 -4.91
N PRO A 118 6.36 9.05 -4.39
CA PRO A 118 7.14 9.40 -3.21
C PRO A 118 8.05 10.57 -3.53
N VAL A 119 7.77 11.71 -2.90
CA VAL A 119 8.63 12.90 -2.91
C VAL A 119 9.85 12.61 -2.05
N SER A 120 10.82 11.91 -2.63
CA SER A 120 12.12 11.76 -2.00
C SER A 120 12.80 13.13 -2.00
N PHE A 121 13.02 13.68 -0.80
CA PHE A 121 13.88 14.83 -0.53
C PHE A 121 15.35 14.58 -0.89
N SER A 122 15.73 13.33 -1.24
CA SER A 122 17.07 13.02 -1.71
C SER A 122 17.24 13.45 -3.18
N PRO A 123 18.24 14.28 -3.51
CA PRO A 123 18.51 14.75 -4.87
C PRO A 123 18.88 13.61 -5.86
N ARG A 124 19.20 12.41 -5.34
CA ARG A 124 19.51 11.21 -6.14
C ARG A 124 18.33 10.26 -6.36
N ASN A 125 17.20 10.42 -5.66
CA ASN A 125 16.04 9.51 -5.79
C ASN A 125 14.68 10.22 -5.79
N THR A 126 14.63 11.51 -6.15
CA THR A 126 13.34 12.18 -6.39
C THR A 126 12.61 11.47 -7.53
N CYS A 127 11.35 11.07 -7.33
CA CYS A 127 10.51 10.63 -8.44
C CYS A 127 10.32 11.79 -9.42
N ARG A 128 11.21 11.93 -10.41
CA ARG A 128 11.24 13.01 -11.41
C ARG A 128 10.07 12.98 -12.40
N CYS A 129 8.98 12.29 -12.06
CA CYS A 129 7.82 12.17 -12.94
C CYS A 129 6.95 13.43 -12.84
N ARG A 130 7.04 14.31 -13.83
CA ARG A 130 6.24 15.54 -13.90
C ARG A 130 5.65 15.75 -15.28
N LEU A 131 4.48 16.37 -15.32
CA LEU A 131 3.85 16.84 -16.54
C LEU A 131 4.30 18.28 -16.84
N LEU A 132 4.71 18.55 -18.08
CA LEU A 132 5.02 19.89 -18.53
C LEU A 132 3.72 20.62 -18.89
N LEU A 133 3.27 21.52 -18.00
CA LEU A 133 2.01 22.23 -18.15
C LEU A 133 1.96 23.11 -19.40
N SER A 134 3.10 23.69 -19.81
CA SER A 134 3.22 24.48 -21.04
C SER A 134 3.05 23.67 -22.33
N SER A 135 3.24 22.35 -22.28
CA SER A 135 3.14 21.46 -23.46
C SER A 135 1.72 20.97 -23.72
N ILE A 136 0.75 21.38 -22.91
CA ILE A 136 -0.61 20.85 -22.96
C ILE A 136 -1.38 21.49 -24.12
N THR A 137 -1.84 20.67 -25.04
CA THR A 137 -2.62 21.08 -26.21
C THR A 137 -3.95 20.33 -26.27
N PRO A 138 -5.07 21.00 -26.61
CA PRO A 138 -6.35 20.32 -26.76
C PRO A 138 -6.31 19.35 -27.95
N ILE A 139 -6.85 18.15 -27.78
CA ILE A 139 -7.05 17.22 -28.89
C ILE A 139 -8.26 17.73 -29.65
N ALA A 140 -8.06 18.19 -30.89
CA ALA A 140 -9.15 18.53 -31.78
C ALA A 140 -10.11 17.34 -31.85
N LYS A 141 -11.35 17.53 -31.39
CA LYS A 141 -12.40 16.54 -31.64
C LYS A 141 -12.62 16.55 -33.15
N LYS A 142 -12.17 15.50 -33.84
CA LYS A 142 -12.64 15.23 -35.20
C LYS A 142 -14.16 15.07 -35.06
N GLY A 143 -14.91 16.00 -35.65
CA GLY A 143 -16.35 16.14 -35.46
C GLY A 143 -17.07 14.81 -35.62
N ALA A 144 -18.08 14.62 -34.77
CA ALA A 144 -19.15 13.67 -35.01
C ALA A 144 -20.00 14.13 -36.20
#